data_AF-A0A7C5XZS0-F1
#
_entry.id   AF-A0A7C5XZS0-F1
#
_cell.length_a   1.000
_cell.length_b   1.000
_cell.length_c   1.000
_cell.angle_alpha   90.00
_cell.angle_beta   90.00
_cell.angle_gamma   90.00
#
_symmetry.space_group_name_H-M   'P 1'
#
loop_
_entity.id
_entity.type
_entity.pdbx_description
1 polymer ?
#
loop_
_entity_poly.entity_id
_entity_poly.type
_entity_poly.pdbx_seq_one_letter_code
_entity_poly.pdbx_strand_id
1 'polypeptide(L)' 'MPGRILALDVGNTHTVVGLFTGDELIARWRLSTHGERTADETGLWLRQLIGVEGLDAADLEDV' A
#
# COMPACT_ATOMS: atom_id res chain seq x y z
N MET A 1 -14.76 -0.89 -14.49
CA MET A 1 -13.87 0.16 -13.95
C MET A 1 -12.47 -0.42 -13.94
N PRO A 2 -11.41 0.36 -14.19
CA PRO A 2 -10.05 -0.17 -14.09
C PRO A 2 -9.79 -0.64 -12.66
N GLY A 3 -9.18 -1.82 -12.52
CA GLY A 3 -8.94 -2.44 -11.23
C GLY A 3 -7.90 -1.69 -10.39
N ARG A 4 -8.03 -1.75 -9.07
CA ARG A 4 -7.10 -1.11 -8.14
C ARG A 4 -6.19 -2.13 -7.47
N ILE A 5 -4.89 -1.93 -7.59
CA ILE A 5 -3.88 -2.87 -7.10
C ILE A 5 -2.94 -2.12 -6.16
N LEU A 6 -2.58 -2.75 -5.05
CA LEU A 6 -1.60 -2.23 -4.10
C LEU A 6 -0.29 -3.03 -4.19
N ALA A 7 0.69 -2.52 -4.91
CA ALA A 7 1.98 -3.18 -5.01
C ALA A 7 2.89 -2.86 -3.80
N LEU A 8 3.54 -3.88 -3.23
CA LEU A 8 4.56 -3.73 -2.20
C LEU A 8 5.92 -4.24 -2.67
N ASP A 9 6.93 -3.37 -2.58
CA ASP A 9 8.34 -3.71 -2.76
C ASP A 9 9.06 -3.61 -1.42
N VAL A 10 9.32 -4.75 -0.80
CA VAL A 10 9.89 -4.86 0.56
C VAL A 10 11.40 -5.04 0.46
N GLY A 11 12.15 -3.96 0.68
CA GLY A 11 13.61 -3.99 0.79
C GLY A 11 14.11 -4.07 2.23
N ASN A 12 15.42 -4.20 2.40
CA ASN A 12 16.06 -4.27 3.73
C ASN A 12 15.87 -2.99 4.57
N THR A 13 15.89 -1.82 3.93
CA THR A 13 15.84 -0.51 4.61
C THR A 13 14.52 0.20 4.42
N HIS A 14 13.88 0.00 3.27
CA HIS A 14 12.61 0.64 2.96
C HIS A 14 11.64 -0.34 2.28
N THR A 15 10.39 -0.25 2.66
CA THR A 15 9.25 -0.81 1.93
C THR A 15 8.64 0.32 1.09
N VAL A 16 8.56 0.11 -0.22
CA VAL A 16 7.83 0.99 -1.12
C VAL A 16 6.44 0.42 -1.34
N VAL A 17 5.43 1.27 -1.21
CA VAL A 17 4.03 0.92 -1.44
C VAL A 17 3.53 1.77 -2.60
N GLY A 18 2.93 1.15 -3.61
CA GLY A 18 2.36 1.82 -4.77
C GLY A 18 0.89 1.46 -4.94
N LEU A 19 0.04 2.46 -5.12
CA LEU A 19 -1.37 2.29 -5.46
C LEU A 19 -1.56 2.53 -6.95
N PHE A 20 -2.11 1.55 -7.65
CA PHE A 20 -2.38 1.61 -9.08
C PHE A 20 -3.88 1.60 -9.36
N THR A 21 -4.29 2.25 -10.45
CA THR A 21 -5.62 2.09 -11.06
C THR A 21 -5.43 1.77 -12.53
N GLY A 22 -5.66 0.52 -12.93
CA GLY A 22 -5.19 0.01 -14.21
C GLY A 22 -3.65 0.13 -14.31
N ASP A 23 -3.18 0.82 -15.35
CA ASP A 23 -1.74 1.02 -15.59
C ASP A 23 -1.20 2.34 -15.00
N GLU A 24 -2.03 3.11 -14.29
CA GLU A 24 -1.67 4.42 -13.74
C GLU A 24 -1.28 4.30 -12.26
N LEU A 25 -0.11 4.85 -11.91
CA LEU A 25 0.33 4.99 -10.52
C LEU A 25 -0.35 6.22 -9.89
N ILE A 26 -1.28 5.96 -8.97
CA ILE A 26 -2.06 7.00 -8.29
C ILE A 26 -1.28 7.58 -7.11
N ALA A 27 -0.66 6.72 -6.31
CA ALA A 27 0.10 7.14 -5.13
C ALA A 27 1.30 6.23 -4.87
N ARG A 28 2.33 6.81 -4.25
CA ARG A 28 3.54 6.08 -3.85
C ARG A 28 4.03 6.55 -2.50
N TRP A 29 4.24 5.59 -1.60
CA TRP A 29 4.80 5.83 -0.28
C TRP A 29 6.10 5.05 -0.09
N ARG A 30 6.96 5.58 0.78
CA ARG A 30 8.18 4.93 1.22
C ARG A 30 8.14 4.87 2.74
N LEU A 31 8.06 3.65 3.27
CA LEU A 31 8.12 3.37 4.69
C LEU A 31 9.49 2.80 5.02
N SER A 32 10.05 3.13 6.18
CA SER A 32 11.23 2.42 6.67
C SER A 32 10.83 0.97 6.97
N THR A 33 11.67 0.02 6.56
CA THR A 33 11.43 -1.40 6.84
C THR A 33 11.67 -1.65 8.32
N HIS A 34 10.63 -2.11 9.01
CA HIS A 34 10.71 -2.53 10.41
C HIS A 34 10.43 -4.03 10.47
N GLY A 35 11.48 -4.85 10.53
CA GLY A 35 11.35 -6.31 10.49
C GLY A 35 10.59 -6.91 11.68
N GLU A 36 10.45 -6.16 12.77
CA GLU A 36 9.71 -6.58 13.97
C GLU A 36 8.22 -6.18 13.94
N ARG A 37 7.78 -5.48 12.89
CA ARG A 37 6.38 -5.06 12.75
C ARG A 37 5.50 -6.28 12.50
N THR A 38 4.43 -6.39 13.27
CA THR A 38 3.42 -7.41 13.11
C THR A 38 2.60 -7.20 11.82
N ALA A 39 1.90 -8.26 11.39
CA ALA A 39 1.00 -8.17 10.25
C ALA A 39 -0.13 -7.16 10.49
N ASP A 40 -0.70 -7.12 11.70
CA ASP A 40 -1.77 -6.19 12.07
C ASP A 40 -1.31 -4.73 12.04
N GLU A 41 -0.12 -4.44 12.58
CA GLU A 41 0.47 -3.11 12.51
C GLU A 41 0.73 -2.70 11.05
N THR A 42 1.24 -3.61 10.22
CA THR A 42 1.43 -3.35 8.79
C THR A 42 0.10 -3.05 8.10
N GLY A 43 -0.93 -3.86 8.38
CA GLY A 43 -2.28 -3.64 7.86
C GLY A 43 -2.87 -2.28 8.27
N LEU A 44 -2.66 -1.85 9.51
CA LEU A 44 -3.10 -0.54 9.99
C LEU A 44 -2.41 0.60 9.23
N TRP A 45 -1.10 0.51 9.02
CA TRP A 45 -0.35 1.50 8.23
C TRP A 45 -0.84 1.56 6.78
N LEU A 46 -1.01 0.42 6.12
CA LEU A 46 -1.49 0.37 4.74
C LEU A 46 -2.89 0.98 4.61
N ARG A 47 -3.81 0.65 5.53
CA ARG A 47 -5.15 1.24 5.57
C ARG A 47 -5.12 2.76 5.74
N GLN A 48 -4.23 3.27 6.60
CA GLN A 48 -4.07 4.71 6.76
C GLN A 48 -3.57 5.38 5.47
N LEU A 49 -2.58 4.79 4.78
CA LEU A 49 -2.06 5.32 3.52
C LEU A 49 -3.14 5.35 2.43
N ILE A 50 -3.89 4.26 2.28
CA ILE A 50 -5.01 4.18 1.32
C ILE A 50 -6.09 5.23 1.67
N GLY A 51 -6.38 5.40 2.97
CA GLY A 51 -7.33 6.39 3.46
C GLY A 51 -6.95 7.84 3.17
N VAL A 52 -5.66 8.18 3.06
CA VAL A 52 -5.19 9.52 2.64
C VAL A 52 -5.65 9.85 1.22
N GLU A 53 -5.76 8.85 0.35
CA GLU A 53 -6.27 9.00 -1.02
C GLU A 53 -7.81 8.94 -1.09
N GLY A 54 -8.49 8.89 0.06
CA GLY A 54 -9.96 8.84 0.13
C GLY A 54 -10.54 7.48 -0.25
N LEU A 55 -9.75 6.40 -0.15
CA LEU A 55 -10.15 5.04 -0.47
C LEU A 55 -10.18 4.16 0.80
N ASP A 56 -10.87 3.03 0.74
CA ASP A 56 -10.79 1.96 1.73
C ASP A 56 -10.04 0.74 1.18
N ALA A 57 -9.53 -0.13 2.05
CA ALA A 57 -8.93 -1.40 1.62
C ALA A 57 -9.93 -2.28 0.85
N ALA A 58 -11.24 -2.14 1.11
CA ALA A 58 -12.29 -2.83 0.36
C ALA A 58 -12.41 -2.37 -1.12
N ASP A 59 -11.81 -1.22 -1.48
CA ASP A 59 -11.78 -0.73 -2.87
C ASP A 59 -10.62 -1.32 -3.68
N LEU A 60 -9.73 -2.11 -3.05
CA LEU A 60 -8.64 -2.82 -3.69
C LEU A 60 -9.11 -4.18 -4.22
N GLU A 61 -8.68 -4.52 -5.42
CA GLU A 61 -8.96 -5.80 -6.06
C GLU A 61 -7.85 -6.81 -5.83
N ASP A 62 -6.59 -6.36 -5.70
CA ASP A 62 -5.43 -7.21 -5.49
C ASP A 62 -4.27 -6.48 -4.78
N VAL A 63 -3.28 -7.26 -4.29
CA VAL A 63 -2.06 -6.80 -3.60
C VAL A 63 -0.81 -7.47 -4.19
#